data_AF-A0A3D4EUA0-F1
#
_entry.id   AF-A0A3D4EUA0-F1
#
_cell.length_a   1.000
_cell.length_b   1.000
_cell.length_c   1.000
_cell.angle_alpha   90.00
_cell.angle_beta   90.00
_cell.angle_gamma   90.00
#
_symmetry.space_group_name_H-M   'P 1'
#
loop_
_entity.id
_entity.type
_entity.pdbx_description
1 polymer ?
#
loop_
_entity_poly.entity_id
_entity_poly.type
_entity_poly.pdbx_seq_one_letter_code
_entity_poly.pdbx_strand_id
1 'polypeptide(L)'
;MKISEKHYSYILLAACLLLFFPHLDVLYANIMEARNFNTAREMLEHNNWVLTTMNGEARYEKPPLPTWLAALSAALFGITKLWALRLPSAIISTVLVLFSFSFSRKRLQLSAKQSLYASLILATSFYILFSGRNGTWDIFAHAFMLGGIYFLFQFFSSTKHKYRNTALAGLFIGLSFMSKGPVSHFALLLPFLIAYIWVFKLRTYKTRIVSFTLMILIALGLSSWWALAIYFGDSDTATAIADKEATAWANRNTRPFYYYWSFFTQSGIWTIPAFVSLLYPYLKTRVANLKAYRFSLIWTLAAVVLLSCIPEKKSRYLLPVLIPLALNTSFYIEYLVRRFSVLKDKRETFPVFFNF
;
A
#
# COMPACT_ATOMS: atom_id res chain seq x y z
N MET A 1 -28.35 18.14 -5.63
CA MET A 1 -28.64 17.11 -4.61
C MET A 1 -27.43 16.99 -3.66
N LYS A 2 -27.57 17.30 -2.35
CA LYS A 2 -26.47 17.07 -1.39
C LYS A 2 -26.46 15.59 -1.00
N ILE A 3 -25.43 14.86 -1.41
CA ILE A 3 -25.27 13.44 -1.03
C ILE A 3 -24.96 13.37 0.47
N SER A 4 -25.73 12.57 1.21
CA SER A 4 -25.50 12.35 2.64
C SER A 4 -24.18 11.60 2.89
N GLU A 5 -23.44 11.98 3.94
CA GLU A 5 -22.15 11.37 4.31
C GLU A 5 -22.21 9.86 4.51
N LYS A 6 -23.38 9.33 4.94
CA LYS A 6 -23.59 7.90 5.12
C LYS A 6 -23.41 7.09 3.82
N HIS A 7 -23.50 7.75 2.66
CA HIS A 7 -23.36 7.10 1.36
C HIS A 7 -21.94 7.08 0.81
N TYR A 8 -20.98 7.78 1.43
CA TYR A 8 -19.63 7.91 0.87
C TYR A 8 -18.87 6.59 0.78
N SER A 9 -19.06 5.68 1.74
CA SER A 9 -18.47 4.34 1.66
C SER A 9 -19.05 3.51 0.51
N TYR A 10 -20.34 3.66 0.21
CA TYR A 10 -20.97 2.96 -0.92
C TYR A 10 -20.52 3.54 -2.26
N ILE A 11 -20.39 4.88 -2.37
CA ILE A 11 -19.83 5.53 -3.55
C ILE A 11 -18.40 5.06 -3.79
N LEU A 12 -17.60 5.00 -2.73
CA LEU A 12 -16.22 4.53 -2.83
C LEU A 12 -16.14 3.05 -3.25
N LEU A 13 -17.02 2.21 -2.71
CA LEU A 13 -17.10 0.80 -3.10
C LEU A 13 -17.52 0.67 -4.58
N ALA A 14 -18.54 1.40 -5.02
CA ALA A 14 -18.97 1.43 -6.42
C ALA A 14 -17.83 1.91 -7.34
N ALA A 15 -17.09 2.95 -6.96
CA ALA A 15 -15.92 3.39 -7.70
C ALA A 15 -14.84 2.30 -7.79
N CYS A 16 -14.54 1.59 -6.70
CA CYS A 16 -13.59 0.47 -6.72
C CYS A 16 -14.06 -0.66 -7.63
N LEU A 17 -15.36 -0.99 -7.59
CA LEU A 17 -15.96 -2.00 -8.47
C LEU A 17 -15.80 -1.62 -9.95
N LEU A 18 -15.99 -0.35 -10.31
CA LEU A 18 -15.82 0.12 -11.68
C LEU A 18 -14.34 0.21 -12.11
N LEU A 19 -13.43 0.50 -11.17
CA LEU A 19 -12.01 0.70 -11.49
C LEU A 19 -11.23 -0.61 -11.56
N PHE A 20 -11.44 -1.54 -10.63
CA PHE A 20 -10.55 -2.70 -10.47
C PHE A 20 -11.07 -3.99 -11.11
N PHE A 21 -12.37 -4.14 -11.36
CA PHE A 21 -12.97 -5.43 -11.73
C PHE A 21 -13.33 -5.61 -13.22
N PRO A 22 -13.75 -4.58 -13.99
CA PRO A 22 -14.19 -4.81 -15.36
C PRO A 22 -13.02 -5.26 -16.22
N HIS A 23 -13.24 -6.24 -17.10
CA HIS A 23 -12.27 -6.63 -18.14
C HIS A 23 -10.86 -6.94 -17.62
N LEU A 24 -10.78 -7.70 -16.53
CA LEU A 24 -9.51 -8.11 -15.92
C LEU A 24 -8.67 -9.04 -16.82
N ASP A 25 -9.21 -9.56 -17.90
CA ASP A 25 -8.58 -10.45 -18.86
C ASP A 25 -8.09 -9.75 -20.13
N VAL A 26 -8.44 -8.47 -20.35
CA VAL A 26 -8.13 -7.77 -21.62
C VAL A 26 -6.64 -7.53 -21.85
N LEU A 27 -5.88 -7.24 -20.80
CA LEU A 27 -4.43 -7.02 -20.94
C LEU A 27 -3.69 -8.34 -20.81
N TYR A 28 -2.71 -8.59 -21.69
CA TYR A 28 -1.82 -9.73 -21.56
C TYR A 28 -1.10 -9.75 -20.21
N ALA A 29 -0.84 -10.95 -19.70
CA ALA A 29 -0.09 -11.13 -18.47
C ALA A 29 1.37 -10.70 -18.68
N ASN A 30 1.87 -9.82 -17.81
CA ASN A 30 3.29 -9.43 -17.87
C ASN A 30 4.18 -10.50 -17.22
N ILE A 31 5.50 -10.38 -17.37
CA ILE A 31 6.47 -11.37 -16.86
C ILE A 31 6.35 -11.63 -15.34
N MET A 32 5.96 -10.63 -14.55
CA MET A 32 5.80 -10.81 -13.10
C MET A 32 4.53 -11.60 -12.80
N GLU A 33 3.45 -11.33 -13.52
CA GLU A 33 2.19 -12.07 -13.43
C GLU A 33 2.38 -13.52 -13.89
N ALA A 34 3.05 -13.75 -15.01
CA ALA A 34 3.34 -15.10 -15.51
C ALA A 34 4.08 -15.94 -14.46
N ARG A 35 5.08 -15.37 -13.77
CA ARG A 35 5.76 -16.04 -12.65
C ARG A 35 4.80 -16.37 -11.51
N ASN A 36 3.91 -15.45 -11.15
CA ASN A 36 2.93 -15.68 -10.07
C ASN A 36 1.96 -16.79 -10.46
N PHE A 37 1.38 -16.70 -11.65
CA PHE A 37 0.32 -17.56 -12.12
C PHE A 37 0.81 -18.97 -12.45
N ASN A 38 2.02 -19.12 -13.00
CA ASN A 38 2.63 -20.44 -13.17
C ASN A 38 2.90 -21.13 -11.83
N THR A 39 3.38 -20.37 -10.83
CA THR A 39 3.54 -20.90 -9.47
C THR A 39 2.19 -21.34 -8.91
N ALA A 40 1.15 -20.49 -9.05
CA ALA A 40 -0.21 -20.82 -8.61
C ALA A 40 -0.79 -22.05 -9.33
N ARG A 41 -0.46 -22.26 -10.61
CA ARG A 41 -0.85 -23.46 -11.37
C ARG A 41 -0.19 -24.71 -10.79
N GLU A 42 1.14 -24.70 -10.64
CA GLU A 42 1.88 -25.86 -10.12
C GLU A 42 1.50 -26.22 -8.68
N MET A 43 1.14 -25.22 -7.88
CA MET A 43 0.55 -25.44 -6.56
C MET A 43 -0.72 -26.28 -6.60
N LEU A 44 -1.61 -26.02 -7.58
CA LEU A 44 -2.85 -26.78 -7.75
C LEU A 44 -2.59 -28.15 -8.38
N GLU A 45 -1.71 -28.23 -9.37
CA GLU A 45 -1.37 -29.48 -10.07
C GLU A 45 -0.67 -30.48 -9.14
N HIS A 46 0.27 -30.02 -8.31
CA HIS A 46 1.07 -30.88 -7.43
C HIS A 46 0.55 -30.92 -5.98
N ASN A 47 -0.49 -30.15 -5.66
CA ASN A 47 -1.00 -29.98 -4.30
C ASN A 47 0.09 -29.61 -3.27
N ASN A 48 1.08 -28.80 -3.69
CA ASN A 48 2.19 -28.37 -2.86
C ASN A 48 2.12 -26.86 -2.62
N TRP A 49 1.68 -26.47 -1.42
CA TRP A 49 1.42 -25.07 -1.07
C TRP A 49 2.57 -24.39 -0.32
N VAL A 50 3.53 -25.17 0.17
CA VAL A 50 4.62 -24.68 1.03
C VAL A 50 5.92 -24.57 0.23
N LEU A 51 6.36 -25.67 -0.39
CA LEU A 51 7.56 -25.71 -1.23
C LEU A 51 7.16 -25.39 -2.67
N THR A 52 6.97 -24.10 -2.94
CA THR A 52 6.45 -23.63 -4.23
C THR A 52 7.45 -23.83 -5.37
N THR A 53 6.95 -24.27 -6.53
CA THR A 53 7.75 -24.45 -7.75
C THR A 53 7.28 -23.58 -8.90
N MET A 54 8.16 -23.35 -9.87
CA MET A 54 7.84 -22.72 -11.15
C MET A 54 8.69 -23.36 -12.25
N ASN A 55 8.01 -23.93 -13.24
CA ASN A 55 8.57 -24.82 -14.26
C ASN A 55 9.29 -26.03 -13.65
N GLY A 56 8.76 -26.60 -12.56
CA GLY A 56 9.36 -27.74 -11.86
C GLY A 56 10.53 -27.39 -10.93
N GLU A 57 11.04 -26.16 -10.99
CA GLU A 57 12.15 -25.68 -10.15
C GLU A 57 11.65 -24.97 -8.89
N ALA A 58 12.39 -25.11 -7.79
CA ALA A 58 12.07 -24.44 -6.53
C ALA A 58 12.03 -22.91 -6.67
N ARG A 59 11.01 -22.28 -6.08
CA ARG A 59 10.77 -20.84 -6.19
C ARG A 59 10.48 -20.21 -4.83
N TYR A 60 11.54 -19.95 -4.06
CA TYR A 60 11.43 -19.42 -2.70
C TYR A 60 11.79 -17.93 -2.57
N GLU A 61 11.93 -17.17 -3.67
CA GLU A 61 12.42 -15.78 -3.57
C GLU A 61 11.40 -14.83 -2.93
N LYS A 62 10.13 -15.23 -2.83
CA LYS A 62 9.05 -14.40 -2.29
C LYS A 62 8.08 -15.26 -1.46
N PRO A 63 7.62 -14.76 -0.31
CA PRO A 63 6.54 -15.40 0.44
C PRO A 63 5.27 -15.59 -0.41
N PRO A 64 4.52 -16.68 -0.19
CA PRO A 64 3.57 -17.18 -1.18
C PRO A 64 2.14 -16.66 -1.01
N LEU A 65 1.83 -15.79 -0.04
CA LEU A 65 0.43 -15.39 0.22
C LEU A 65 -0.31 -14.85 -1.03
N PRO A 66 0.27 -13.99 -1.89
CA PRO A 66 -0.43 -13.52 -3.08
C PRO A 66 -0.62 -14.64 -4.10
N THR A 67 0.32 -15.58 -4.16
CA THR A 67 0.24 -16.79 -4.98
C THR A 67 -0.85 -17.74 -4.46
N TRP A 68 -0.98 -17.91 -3.14
CA TRP A 68 -2.05 -18.69 -2.51
C TRP A 68 -3.42 -18.15 -2.85
N LEU A 69 -3.58 -16.83 -2.76
CA LEU A 69 -4.86 -16.19 -3.10
C LEU A 69 -5.17 -16.34 -4.60
N ALA A 70 -4.16 -16.26 -5.47
CA ALA A 70 -4.32 -16.52 -6.91
C ALA A 70 -4.69 -17.99 -7.19
N ALA A 71 -4.02 -18.95 -6.54
CA ALA A 71 -4.31 -20.39 -6.67
C ALA A 71 -5.72 -20.73 -6.17
N LEU A 72 -6.13 -20.20 -5.01
CA LEU A 72 -7.50 -20.38 -4.49
C LEU A 72 -8.55 -19.80 -5.46
N SER A 73 -8.31 -18.61 -6.01
CA SER A 73 -9.23 -18.04 -6.99
C SER A 73 -9.27 -18.85 -8.28
N ALA A 74 -8.13 -19.36 -8.74
CA ALA A 74 -8.04 -20.23 -9.89
C ALA A 74 -8.74 -21.59 -9.68
N ALA A 75 -8.65 -22.17 -8.47
CA ALA A 75 -9.35 -23.39 -8.12
C ALA A 75 -10.88 -23.24 -8.19
N LEU A 76 -11.40 -22.07 -7.80
CA LEU A 76 -12.84 -21.78 -7.80
C LEU A 76 -13.39 -21.44 -9.19
N PHE A 77 -12.63 -20.70 -10.00
CA PHE A 77 -13.15 -20.12 -11.24
C PHE A 77 -12.52 -20.69 -12.52
N GLY A 78 -11.40 -21.39 -12.40
CA GLY A 78 -10.64 -22.01 -13.49
C GLY A 78 -9.26 -21.36 -13.70
N ILE A 79 -8.21 -22.19 -13.75
CA ILE A 79 -6.81 -21.77 -13.88
C ILE A 79 -6.47 -21.13 -15.23
N THR A 80 -7.21 -21.43 -16.29
CA THR A 80 -7.03 -20.83 -17.62
C THR A 80 -7.62 -19.42 -17.72
N LYS A 81 -8.39 -18.97 -16.73
CA LYS A 81 -9.07 -17.66 -16.74
C LYS A 81 -8.19 -16.59 -16.10
N LEU A 82 -7.60 -15.72 -16.93
CA LEU A 82 -6.72 -14.64 -16.47
C LEU A 82 -7.40 -13.69 -15.48
N TRP A 83 -8.69 -13.40 -15.65
CA TRP A 83 -9.42 -12.55 -14.70
C TRP A 83 -9.52 -13.18 -13.31
N ALA A 84 -9.62 -14.52 -13.21
CA ALA A 84 -9.71 -15.22 -11.93
C ALA A 84 -8.38 -15.10 -11.16
N LEU A 85 -7.26 -15.22 -11.87
CA LEU A 85 -5.92 -15.05 -11.31
C LEU A 85 -5.64 -13.61 -10.84
N ARG A 86 -6.30 -12.61 -11.46
CA ARG A 86 -6.20 -11.18 -11.09
C ARG A 86 -7.22 -10.75 -10.04
N LEU A 87 -8.31 -11.50 -9.85
CA LEU A 87 -9.39 -11.16 -8.94
C LEU A 87 -8.91 -10.84 -7.51
N PRO A 88 -7.98 -11.59 -6.90
CA PRO A 88 -7.47 -11.25 -5.56
C PRO A 88 -6.80 -9.88 -5.51
N SER A 89 -6.10 -9.46 -6.57
CA SER A 89 -5.47 -8.14 -6.64
C SER A 89 -6.52 -7.02 -6.63
N ALA A 90 -7.61 -7.19 -7.39
CA ALA A 90 -8.71 -6.23 -7.43
C ALA A 90 -9.43 -6.10 -6.07
N ILE A 91 -9.66 -7.22 -5.40
CA ILE A 91 -10.24 -7.26 -4.04
C ILE A 91 -9.33 -6.53 -3.05
N ILE A 92 -8.03 -6.84 -3.06
CA ILE A 92 -7.09 -6.26 -2.10
C ILE A 92 -6.82 -4.78 -2.36
N SER A 93 -6.94 -4.33 -3.61
CA SER A 93 -6.92 -2.91 -3.97
C SER A 93 -8.13 -2.16 -3.42
N THR A 94 -9.30 -2.80 -3.44
CA THR A 94 -10.51 -2.27 -2.80
C THR A 94 -10.30 -2.18 -1.28
N VAL A 95 -9.72 -3.21 -0.65
CA VAL A 95 -9.37 -3.19 0.78
C VAL A 95 -8.41 -2.04 1.12
N LEU A 96 -7.38 -1.81 0.31
CA LEU A 96 -6.44 -0.68 0.46
C LEU A 96 -7.19 0.66 0.48
N VAL A 97 -8.08 0.87 -0.50
CA VAL A 97 -8.86 2.11 -0.63
C VAL A 97 -9.80 2.32 0.55
N LEU A 98 -10.48 1.26 1.01
CA LEU A 98 -11.35 1.31 2.19
C LEU A 98 -10.59 1.59 3.49
N PHE A 99 -9.38 1.03 3.63
CA PHE A 99 -8.49 1.37 4.74
C PHE A 99 -8.01 2.82 4.67
N SER A 100 -7.70 3.35 3.48
CA SER A 100 -7.35 4.77 3.31
C SER A 100 -8.49 5.71 3.74
N PHE A 101 -9.72 5.39 3.35
CA PHE A 101 -10.92 6.12 3.78
C PHE A 101 -11.08 6.06 5.29
N SER A 102 -11.00 4.85 5.86
CA SER A 102 -11.14 4.65 7.30
C SER A 102 -10.02 5.32 8.09
N PHE A 103 -8.79 5.28 7.59
CA PHE A 103 -7.63 5.91 8.20
C PHE A 103 -7.78 7.43 8.24
N SER A 104 -8.03 8.06 7.10
CA SER A 104 -8.24 9.50 7.02
C SER A 104 -9.43 9.97 7.90
N ARG A 105 -10.55 9.22 7.89
CA ARG A 105 -11.75 9.59 8.63
C ARG A 105 -11.65 9.32 10.13
N LYS A 106 -11.21 8.13 10.54
CA LYS A 106 -11.27 7.66 11.93
C LYS A 106 -9.97 7.83 12.70
N ARG A 107 -8.82 7.94 12.03
CA ARG A 107 -7.50 8.12 12.68
C ARG A 107 -7.05 9.56 12.63
N LEU A 108 -7.13 10.18 11.46
CA LEU A 108 -6.76 11.60 11.28
C LEU A 108 -7.92 12.57 11.52
N GLN A 109 -9.14 12.07 11.71
CA GLN A 109 -10.33 12.86 12.00
C GLN A 109 -10.63 13.93 10.93
N LEU A 110 -10.31 13.64 9.67
CA LEU A 110 -10.65 14.52 8.55
C LEU A 110 -12.16 14.49 8.28
N SER A 111 -12.67 15.49 7.58
CA SER A 111 -14.08 15.52 7.15
C SER A 111 -14.41 14.32 6.26
N ALA A 112 -15.64 13.81 6.30
CA ALA A 112 -16.04 12.67 5.48
C ALA A 112 -15.81 12.94 3.98
N LYS A 113 -16.02 14.19 3.55
CA LYS A 113 -15.78 14.64 2.17
C LYS A 113 -14.30 14.60 1.79
N GLN A 114 -13.41 15.09 2.67
CA GLN A 114 -11.97 15.04 2.41
C GLN A 114 -11.44 13.59 2.41
N SER A 115 -11.94 12.75 3.31
CA SER A 115 -11.63 11.31 3.31
C SER A 115 -12.06 10.61 2.02
N LEU A 116 -13.21 10.98 1.47
CA LEU A 116 -13.65 10.50 0.16
C LEU A 116 -12.68 10.95 -0.94
N TYR A 117 -12.26 12.23 -0.94
CA TYR A 117 -11.27 12.73 -1.91
C TYR A 117 -9.95 11.96 -1.82
N ALA A 118 -9.36 11.82 -0.63
CA ALA A 118 -8.12 11.08 -0.44
C ALA A 118 -8.19 9.66 -1.00
N SER A 119 -9.33 8.99 -0.81
CA SER A 119 -9.53 7.60 -1.20
C SER A 119 -9.81 7.45 -2.70
N LEU A 120 -10.57 8.38 -3.30
CA LEU A 120 -10.77 8.43 -4.75
C LEU A 120 -9.48 8.76 -5.49
N ILE A 121 -8.70 9.74 -4.99
CA ILE A 121 -7.37 10.06 -5.52
C ILE A 121 -6.48 8.82 -5.47
N LEU A 122 -6.50 8.06 -4.37
CA LEU A 122 -5.73 6.82 -4.25
C LEU A 122 -6.20 5.79 -5.29
N ALA A 123 -7.51 5.52 -5.38
CA ALA A 123 -8.07 4.52 -6.28
C ALA A 123 -7.82 4.84 -7.77
N THR A 124 -7.76 6.13 -8.11
CA THR A 124 -7.55 6.63 -9.49
C THR A 124 -6.12 7.05 -9.76
N SER A 125 -5.21 6.88 -8.80
CA SER A 125 -3.78 7.09 -9.03
C SER A 125 -3.25 6.02 -9.98
N PHE A 126 -2.58 6.42 -11.05
CA PHE A 126 -2.17 5.53 -12.14
C PHE A 126 -1.56 4.22 -11.63
N TYR A 127 -0.58 4.28 -10.73
CA TYR A 127 0.13 3.07 -10.32
C TYR A 127 -0.67 2.18 -9.36
N ILE A 128 -1.60 2.74 -8.59
CA ILE A 128 -2.54 1.96 -7.76
C ILE A 128 -3.54 1.24 -8.66
N LEU A 129 -4.10 1.95 -9.64
CA LEU A 129 -5.00 1.38 -10.64
C LEU A 129 -4.33 0.28 -11.45
N PHE A 130 -3.11 0.55 -11.93
CA PHE A 130 -2.30 -0.41 -12.65
C PHE A 130 -2.04 -1.64 -11.80
N SER A 131 -1.46 -1.50 -10.61
CA SER A 131 -1.14 -2.64 -9.76
C SER A 131 -2.36 -3.40 -9.28
N GLY A 132 -3.50 -2.75 -9.05
CA GLY A 132 -4.72 -3.41 -8.63
C GLY A 132 -5.44 -4.22 -9.70
N ARG A 133 -5.13 -3.95 -10.97
CA ARG A 133 -5.62 -4.71 -12.13
C ARG A 133 -4.64 -5.78 -12.60
N ASN A 134 -3.44 -5.83 -12.01
CA ASN A 134 -2.42 -6.84 -12.32
C ASN A 134 -2.21 -7.77 -11.11
N GLY A 135 -2.03 -9.07 -11.33
CA GLY A 135 -1.82 -10.08 -10.28
C GLY A 135 -0.40 -10.11 -9.73
N THR A 136 0.15 -8.94 -9.36
CA THR A 136 1.51 -8.81 -8.80
C THR A 136 1.51 -8.69 -7.27
N TRP A 137 2.60 -9.11 -6.62
CA TRP A 137 2.71 -9.15 -5.15
C TRP A 137 2.65 -7.79 -4.43
N ASP A 138 3.01 -6.67 -5.09
CA ASP A 138 3.21 -5.37 -4.43
C ASP A 138 1.95 -4.85 -3.72
N ILE A 139 0.81 -4.87 -4.41
CA ILE A 139 -0.42 -4.27 -3.88
C ILE A 139 -0.91 -4.96 -2.61
N PHE A 140 -0.67 -6.27 -2.48
CA PHE A 140 -1.01 -7.07 -1.30
C PHE A 140 -0.22 -6.61 -0.09
N ALA A 141 1.10 -6.48 -0.24
CA ALA A 141 1.97 -6.03 0.83
C ALA A 141 1.56 -4.64 1.32
N HIS A 142 1.22 -3.72 0.42
CA HIS A 142 0.90 -2.34 0.79
C HIS A 142 -0.51 -2.20 1.38
N ALA A 143 -1.49 -2.95 0.88
CA ALA A 143 -2.85 -3.00 1.42
C ALA A 143 -2.87 -3.53 2.85
N PHE A 144 -2.24 -4.69 3.09
CA PHE A 144 -2.15 -5.26 4.42
C PHE A 144 -1.36 -4.37 5.36
N MET A 145 -0.26 -3.76 4.91
CA MET A 145 0.50 -2.83 5.74
C MET A 145 -0.33 -1.60 6.14
N LEU A 146 -1.13 -1.02 5.24
CA LEU A 146 -2.02 0.09 5.61
C LEU A 146 -3.07 -0.33 6.64
N GLY A 147 -3.60 -1.56 6.54
CA GLY A 147 -4.45 -2.17 7.57
C GLY A 147 -3.72 -2.27 8.92
N GLY A 148 -2.47 -2.71 8.91
CA GLY A 148 -1.61 -2.79 10.09
C GLY A 148 -1.39 -1.41 10.72
N ILE A 149 -1.03 -0.41 9.91
CA ILE A 149 -0.87 0.99 10.30
C ILE A 149 -2.16 1.56 10.88
N TYR A 150 -3.33 1.23 10.30
CA TYR A 150 -4.62 1.70 10.81
C TYR A 150 -4.89 1.24 12.25
N PHE A 151 -4.54 0.00 12.60
CA PHE A 151 -4.68 -0.49 13.97
C PHE A 151 -3.53 -0.02 14.88
N LEU A 152 -2.30 0.04 14.36
CA LEU A 152 -1.13 0.55 15.07
C LEU A 152 -1.27 2.03 15.47
N PHE A 153 -1.90 2.86 14.63
CA PHE A 153 -2.21 4.25 14.99
C PHE A 153 -3.06 4.32 16.26
N GLN A 154 -4.04 3.43 16.40
CA GLN A 154 -4.87 3.36 17.60
C GLN A 154 -4.05 2.92 18.81
N PHE A 155 -3.08 2.01 18.63
CA PHE A 155 -2.17 1.60 19.68
C PHE A 155 -1.41 2.78 20.27
N PHE A 156 -0.99 3.77 19.48
CA PHE A 156 -0.31 4.96 20.01
C PHE A 156 -1.27 5.98 20.64
N SER A 157 -2.47 6.15 20.07
CA SER A 157 -3.39 7.24 20.43
C SER A 157 -4.42 6.91 21.51
N SER A 158 -4.69 5.63 21.82
CA SER A 158 -5.77 5.23 22.74
C SER A 158 -5.48 3.90 23.45
N THR A 159 -6.02 3.70 24.66
CA THR A 159 -5.96 2.41 25.38
C THR A 159 -7.20 1.54 25.16
N LYS A 160 -8.23 2.06 24.50
CA LYS A 160 -9.49 1.35 24.25
C LYS A 160 -9.27 0.18 23.30
N HIS A 161 -9.73 -1.02 23.70
CA HIS A 161 -9.55 -2.28 22.95
C HIS A 161 -8.08 -2.58 22.57
N LYS A 162 -7.11 -2.24 23.43
CA LYS A 162 -5.67 -2.35 23.14
C LYS A 162 -5.28 -3.72 22.57
N TYR A 163 -5.70 -4.83 23.19
CA TYR A 163 -5.36 -6.19 22.75
C TYR A 163 -5.90 -6.52 21.36
N ARG A 164 -7.17 -6.16 21.09
CA ARG A 164 -7.77 -6.35 19.76
C ARG A 164 -7.00 -5.58 18.69
N ASN A 165 -6.70 -4.30 18.96
CA ASN A 165 -6.01 -3.47 17.97
C ASN A 165 -4.57 -3.93 17.76
N THR A 166 -3.85 -4.33 18.81
CA THR A 166 -2.48 -4.84 18.66
C THR A 166 -2.43 -6.21 18.00
N ALA A 167 -3.39 -7.09 18.28
CA ALA A 167 -3.52 -8.37 17.58
C ALA A 167 -3.81 -8.16 16.09
N LEU A 168 -4.76 -7.28 15.75
CA LEU A 168 -5.05 -6.95 14.36
C LEU A 168 -3.86 -6.24 13.67
N ALA A 169 -3.15 -5.35 14.36
CA ALA A 169 -1.93 -4.74 13.82
C ALA A 169 -0.89 -5.82 13.50
N GLY A 170 -0.64 -6.75 14.42
CA GLY A 170 0.30 -7.87 14.22
C GLY A 170 -0.11 -8.77 13.06
N LEU A 171 -1.40 -9.12 12.97
CA LEU A 171 -1.97 -9.91 11.88
C LEU A 171 -1.70 -9.24 10.52
N PHE A 172 -2.10 -7.99 10.36
CA PHE A 172 -1.96 -7.27 9.09
C PHE A 172 -0.48 -6.99 8.72
N ILE A 173 0.37 -6.71 9.71
CA ILE A 173 1.82 -6.56 9.49
C ILE A 173 2.44 -7.89 9.02
N GLY A 174 2.08 -9.01 9.67
CA GLY A 174 2.50 -10.35 9.27
C GLY A 174 2.02 -10.74 7.87
N LEU A 175 0.75 -10.48 7.53
CA LEU A 175 0.21 -10.70 6.18
C LEU A 175 0.92 -9.84 5.13
N SER A 176 1.30 -8.60 5.47
CA SER A 176 2.13 -7.77 4.60
C SER A 176 3.50 -8.41 4.36
N PHE A 177 4.13 -8.99 5.38
CA PHE A 177 5.41 -9.68 5.23
C PHE A 177 5.24 -10.93 4.35
N MET A 178 4.22 -11.74 4.62
CA MET A 178 3.86 -12.91 3.81
C MET A 178 3.46 -12.58 2.37
N SER A 179 3.29 -11.29 2.03
CA SER A 179 3.04 -10.85 0.66
C SER A 179 4.31 -10.58 -0.13
N LYS A 180 5.27 -9.85 0.47
CA LYS A 180 6.48 -9.38 -0.25
C LYS A 180 7.68 -9.12 0.66
N GLY A 181 7.78 -9.84 1.78
CA GLY A 181 8.81 -9.65 2.79
C GLY A 181 8.79 -8.23 3.40
N PRO A 182 9.96 -7.67 3.76
CA PRO A 182 10.05 -6.41 4.50
C PRO A 182 9.85 -5.15 3.65
N VAL A 183 9.49 -5.26 2.36
CA VAL A 183 9.37 -4.10 1.45
C VAL A 183 8.42 -3.02 2.01
N SER A 184 7.20 -3.38 2.41
CA SER A 184 6.26 -2.43 3.03
C SER A 184 6.70 -1.93 4.41
N HIS A 185 7.49 -2.72 5.14
CA HIS A 185 7.99 -2.34 6.46
C HIS A 185 8.93 -1.15 6.32
N PHE A 186 9.80 -1.21 5.31
CA PHE A 186 10.71 -0.12 4.99
C PHE A 186 10.01 1.03 4.24
N ALA A 187 9.23 0.74 3.21
CA ALA A 187 8.72 1.77 2.29
C ALA A 187 7.42 2.45 2.74
N LEU A 188 6.71 1.91 3.73
CA LEU A 188 5.43 2.46 4.20
C LEU A 188 5.36 2.60 5.72
N LEU A 189 5.69 1.55 6.48
CA LEU A 189 5.59 1.56 7.96
C LEU A 189 6.65 2.46 8.62
N LEU A 190 7.92 2.34 8.24
CA LEU A 190 8.97 3.18 8.80
C LEU A 190 8.73 4.69 8.52
N PRO A 191 8.42 5.12 7.27
CA PRO A 191 7.99 6.48 6.98
C PRO A 191 6.79 6.94 7.82
N PHE A 192 5.81 6.05 8.03
CA PHE A 192 4.67 6.32 8.89
C PHE A 192 5.12 6.61 10.33
N LEU A 193 5.99 5.76 10.90
CA LEU A 193 6.50 5.92 12.26
C LEU A 193 7.27 7.24 12.41
N ILE A 194 8.14 7.56 11.45
CA ILE A 194 8.87 8.85 11.42
C ILE A 194 7.89 10.02 11.45
N ALA A 195 6.91 10.03 10.55
CA ALA A 195 5.89 11.07 10.49
C ALA A 195 5.04 11.14 11.77
N TYR A 196 4.66 9.98 12.32
CA TYR A 196 3.86 9.89 13.54
C TYR A 196 4.61 10.46 14.74
N ILE A 197 5.86 10.03 14.95
CA ILE A 197 6.72 10.48 16.05
C ILE A 197 6.92 12.00 15.95
N TRP A 198 7.23 12.50 14.76
CA TRP A 198 7.47 13.92 14.52
C TRP A 198 6.24 14.81 14.82
N VAL A 199 5.05 14.38 14.39
CA VAL A 199 3.84 15.23 14.43
C VAL A 199 2.99 15.01 15.67
N PHE A 200 2.81 13.76 16.09
CA PHE A 200 1.92 13.41 17.21
C PHE A 200 2.66 13.23 18.52
N LYS A 201 3.98 12.97 18.47
CA LYS A 201 4.82 12.55 19.60
C LYS A 201 4.34 11.21 20.19
N LEU A 202 5.29 10.39 20.64
CA LEU A 202 4.94 9.14 21.32
C LEU A 202 4.38 9.44 22.70
N ARG A 203 3.33 8.72 23.06
CA ARG A 203 2.80 8.70 24.42
C ARG A 203 3.11 7.34 25.04
N THR A 204 3.84 7.33 26.14
CA THR A 204 4.24 6.11 26.84
C THR A 204 3.16 5.71 27.84
N TYR A 205 2.74 4.45 27.80
CA TYR A 205 1.81 3.89 28.77
C TYR A 205 2.35 2.53 29.24
N LYS A 206 2.69 2.42 30.54
CA LYS A 206 3.27 1.18 31.12
C LYS A 206 2.39 -0.07 30.86
N THR A 207 1.08 0.11 30.79
CA THR A 207 0.09 -0.96 30.58
C THR A 207 0.04 -1.53 29.15
N ARG A 208 0.91 -1.07 28.25
CA ARG A 208 0.93 -1.47 26.83
C ARG A 208 2.00 -2.51 26.48
N ILE A 209 2.95 -2.80 27.37
CA ILE A 209 4.04 -3.76 27.10
C ILE A 209 3.47 -5.11 26.65
N VAL A 210 2.54 -5.70 27.43
CA VAL A 210 1.93 -7.00 27.09
C VAL A 210 1.22 -6.96 25.72
N SER A 211 0.44 -5.91 25.44
CA SER A 211 -0.24 -5.78 24.14
C SER A 211 0.72 -5.56 22.98
N PHE A 212 1.85 -4.88 23.22
CA PHE A 212 2.91 -4.68 22.24
C PHE A 212 3.64 -5.99 21.97
N THR A 213 4.02 -6.75 23.01
CA THR A 213 4.60 -8.08 22.88
C THR A 213 3.67 -9.00 22.08
N LEU A 214 2.36 -8.99 22.35
CA LEU A 214 1.37 -9.74 21.57
C LEU A 214 1.40 -9.38 20.07
N MET A 215 1.47 -8.09 19.73
CA MET A 215 1.59 -7.65 18.33
C MET A 215 2.85 -8.22 17.68
N ILE A 216 3.99 -8.13 18.36
CA ILE A 216 5.27 -8.61 17.86
C ILE A 216 5.24 -10.13 17.67
N LEU A 217 4.71 -10.89 18.63
CA LEU A 217 4.61 -12.35 18.51
C LEU A 217 3.74 -12.77 17.34
N ILE A 218 2.58 -12.13 17.13
CA ILE A 218 1.71 -12.44 15.98
C ILE A 218 2.41 -12.07 14.67
N ALA A 219 3.01 -10.87 14.60
CA ALA A 219 3.70 -10.43 13.39
C ALA A 219 4.88 -11.34 13.05
N LEU A 220 5.72 -11.68 14.02
CA LEU A 220 6.87 -12.57 13.83
C LEU A 220 6.42 -13.97 13.46
N GLY A 221 5.48 -14.57 14.21
CA GLY A 221 4.97 -15.90 13.92
C GLY A 221 4.41 -16.03 12.51
N LEU A 222 3.61 -15.05 12.07
CA LEU A 222 3.09 -15.02 10.69
C LEU A 222 4.17 -14.74 9.64
N SER A 223 5.19 -13.95 9.96
CA SER A 223 6.25 -13.59 9.01
C SER A 223 7.28 -14.70 8.82
N SER A 224 7.56 -15.49 9.86
CA SER A 224 8.67 -16.44 9.88
C SER A 224 8.28 -17.87 9.54
N TRP A 225 7.05 -18.30 9.83
CA TRP A 225 6.70 -19.72 9.76
C TRP A 225 6.95 -20.35 8.38
N TRP A 226 6.64 -19.64 7.29
CA TRP A 226 6.86 -20.17 5.94
C TRP A 226 8.35 -20.26 5.62
N ALA A 227 9.12 -19.23 5.99
CA ALA A 227 10.57 -19.24 5.82
C ALA A 227 11.24 -20.39 6.62
N LEU A 228 10.73 -20.68 7.82
CA LEU A 228 11.16 -21.84 8.60
C LEU A 228 10.75 -23.16 7.95
N ALA A 229 9.54 -23.25 7.42
CA ALA A 229 9.05 -24.46 6.76
C ALA A 229 9.88 -24.80 5.51
N ILE A 230 10.22 -23.82 4.67
CA ILE A 230 11.10 -24.05 3.51
C ILE A 230 12.52 -24.40 3.94
N TYR A 231 13.04 -23.79 5.01
CA TYR A 231 14.40 -24.06 5.50
C TYR A 231 14.52 -25.48 6.03
N PHE A 232 13.54 -25.96 6.81
CA PHE A 232 13.56 -27.33 7.32
C PHE A 232 13.14 -28.38 6.28
N GLY A 233 12.41 -27.99 5.23
CA GLY A 233 11.99 -28.88 4.16
C GLY A 233 13.00 -29.03 3.00
N ASP A 234 13.78 -27.98 2.73
CA ASP A 234 14.69 -27.88 1.57
C ASP A 234 15.82 -26.85 1.85
N SER A 235 16.62 -27.15 2.87
CA SER A 235 17.61 -26.24 3.46
C SER A 235 18.63 -25.68 2.46
N ASP A 236 19.19 -26.56 1.61
CA ASP A 236 20.26 -26.18 0.68
C ASP A 236 19.74 -25.18 -0.36
N THR A 237 18.58 -25.47 -0.95
CA THR A 237 17.94 -24.61 -1.94
C THR A 237 17.46 -23.29 -1.32
N ALA A 238 16.87 -23.34 -0.13
CA ALA A 238 16.43 -22.16 0.60
C ALA A 238 17.60 -21.21 0.91
N THR A 239 18.73 -21.76 1.35
CA THR A 239 19.95 -20.99 1.65
C THR A 239 20.55 -20.39 0.39
N ALA A 240 20.70 -21.18 -0.67
CA ALA A 240 21.23 -20.70 -1.95
C ALA A 240 20.39 -19.56 -2.56
N ILE A 241 19.05 -19.65 -2.47
CA ILE A 241 18.14 -18.59 -2.92
C ILE A 241 18.25 -17.35 -2.03
N ALA A 242 18.35 -17.52 -0.71
CA ALA A 242 18.49 -16.41 0.23
C ALA A 242 19.78 -15.60 -0.05
N ASP A 243 20.91 -16.28 -0.25
CA ASP A 243 22.19 -15.64 -0.56
C ASP A 243 22.16 -14.88 -1.90
N LYS A 244 21.51 -15.47 -2.90
CA LYS A 244 21.31 -14.85 -4.21
C LYS A 244 20.46 -13.59 -4.13
N GLU A 245 19.36 -13.62 -3.37
CA GLU A 245 18.49 -12.45 -3.18
C GLU A 245 19.21 -11.35 -2.36
N ALA A 246 19.97 -11.71 -1.32
CA ALA A 246 20.76 -10.76 -0.54
C ALA A 246 21.78 -10.02 -1.41
N THR A 247 22.48 -10.77 -2.28
CA THR A 247 23.45 -10.19 -3.24
C THR A 247 22.77 -9.32 -4.30
N ALA A 248 21.57 -9.70 -4.74
CA ALA A 248 20.82 -8.94 -5.74
C ALA A 248 20.44 -7.54 -5.25
N TRP A 249 20.11 -7.38 -3.96
CA TRP A 249 19.74 -6.08 -3.38
C TRP A 249 20.90 -5.07 -3.36
N ALA A 250 22.14 -5.57 -3.30
CA ALA A 250 23.33 -4.72 -3.32
C ALA A 250 23.66 -4.23 -4.74
N ASN A 251 23.54 -5.10 -5.75
CA ASN A 251 24.22 -4.90 -7.03
C ASN A 251 23.30 -4.80 -8.26
N ARG A 252 22.00 -5.12 -8.15
CA ARG A 252 21.12 -5.18 -9.33
C ARG A 252 20.44 -3.84 -9.62
N ASN A 253 20.55 -3.37 -10.87
CA ASN A 253 19.89 -2.14 -11.37
C ASN A 253 20.09 -0.93 -10.44
N THR A 254 21.34 -0.66 -10.08
CA THR A 254 21.72 0.50 -9.29
C THR A 254 21.39 1.79 -10.05
N ARG A 255 20.81 2.76 -9.35
CA ARG A 255 20.40 4.05 -9.94
C ARG A 255 20.76 5.20 -9.02
N PRO A 256 20.95 6.43 -9.56
CA PRO A 256 21.27 7.61 -8.76
C PRO A 256 20.26 7.87 -7.63
N PHE A 257 20.70 8.58 -6.59
CA PHE A 257 19.85 8.95 -5.46
C PHE A 257 18.57 9.69 -5.89
N TYR A 258 18.67 10.58 -6.89
CA TYR A 258 17.55 11.37 -7.41
C TYR A 258 16.61 10.62 -8.37
N TYR A 259 16.78 9.30 -8.56
CA TYR A 259 15.96 8.51 -9.49
C TYR A 259 14.43 8.65 -9.24
N TYR A 260 14.02 8.87 -7.99
CA TYR A 260 12.62 9.02 -7.61
C TYR A 260 12.13 10.48 -7.56
N TRP A 261 12.86 11.46 -8.09
CA TRP A 261 12.48 12.89 -8.01
C TRP A 261 11.07 13.16 -8.54
N SER A 262 10.67 12.47 -9.61
CA SER A 262 9.39 12.62 -10.29
C SER A 262 8.29 11.71 -9.73
N PHE A 263 8.41 11.22 -8.48
CA PHE A 263 7.48 10.23 -7.92
C PHE A 263 6.00 10.64 -8.00
N PHE A 264 5.70 11.94 -7.90
CA PHE A 264 4.34 12.46 -7.96
C PHE A 264 3.67 12.23 -9.32
N THR A 265 4.43 12.03 -10.39
CA THR A 265 3.92 11.68 -11.72
C THR A 265 3.24 10.30 -11.76
N GLN A 266 3.62 9.40 -10.83
CA GLN A 266 3.01 8.07 -10.73
C GLN A 266 1.55 8.11 -10.25
N SER A 267 1.07 9.28 -9.82
CA SER A 267 -0.34 9.53 -9.54
C SER A 267 -1.19 9.74 -10.82
N GLY A 268 -0.57 9.89 -12.00
CA GLY A 268 -1.28 10.01 -13.27
C GLY A 268 -2.04 11.33 -13.39
N ILE A 269 -3.37 11.27 -13.51
CA ILE A 269 -4.25 12.46 -13.63
C ILE A 269 -4.13 13.44 -12.45
N TRP A 270 -3.56 13.00 -11.34
CA TRP A 270 -3.34 13.83 -10.15
C TRP A 270 -1.95 14.47 -10.11
N THR A 271 -1.14 14.38 -11.16
CA THR A 271 0.26 14.83 -11.16
C THR A 271 0.41 16.28 -10.68
N ILE A 272 -0.38 17.22 -11.23
CA ILE A 272 -0.29 18.64 -10.86
C ILE A 272 -0.81 18.86 -9.43
N PRO A 273 -2.02 18.40 -9.04
CA PRO A 273 -2.48 18.47 -7.67
C PRO A 273 -1.51 17.85 -6.65
N ALA A 274 -0.92 16.71 -6.99
CA ALA A 274 0.03 16.00 -6.15
C ALA A 274 1.30 16.83 -5.95
N PHE A 275 1.85 17.40 -7.02
CA PHE A 275 3.00 18.30 -6.93
C PHE A 275 2.71 19.54 -6.06
N VAL A 276 1.60 20.24 -6.33
CA VAL A 276 1.20 21.44 -5.56
C VAL A 276 0.98 21.08 -4.09
N SER A 277 0.45 19.89 -3.81
CA SER A 277 0.25 19.42 -2.43
C SER A 277 1.54 19.27 -1.62
N LEU A 278 2.70 19.15 -2.27
CA LEU A 278 3.99 19.04 -1.60
C LEU A 278 4.57 20.41 -1.22
N LEU A 279 4.02 21.51 -1.75
CA LEU A 279 4.51 22.87 -1.52
C LEU A 279 4.08 23.38 -0.14
N TYR A 280 4.83 22.99 0.90
CA TYR A 280 4.55 23.35 2.29
C TYR A 280 4.33 24.85 2.55
N PRO A 281 5.18 25.79 2.06
CA PRO A 281 4.97 27.21 2.30
C PRO A 281 3.64 27.72 1.72
N TYR A 282 3.19 27.14 0.61
CA TYR A 282 1.94 27.47 -0.05
C TYR A 282 0.73 26.95 0.74
N LEU A 283 0.73 25.67 1.10
CA LEU A 283 -0.43 25.05 1.74
C LEU A 283 -0.56 25.27 3.25
N LYS A 284 0.52 25.59 3.97
CA LYS A 284 0.49 25.66 5.45
C LYS A 284 -0.57 26.64 6.01
N THR A 285 -0.93 27.69 5.27
CA THR A 285 -1.94 28.69 5.65
C THR A 285 -3.33 28.44 5.03
N ARG A 286 -3.45 27.45 4.15
CA ARG A 286 -4.64 27.19 3.32
C ARG A 286 -5.45 25.97 3.74
N VAL A 287 -4.78 25.00 4.37
CA VAL A 287 -5.38 23.71 4.76
C VAL A 287 -6.24 23.83 6.02
N ALA A 288 -7.35 23.09 6.07
CA ALA A 288 -8.24 23.05 7.24
C ALA A 288 -7.59 22.42 8.48
N ASN A 289 -6.74 21.41 8.29
CA ASN A 289 -6.09 20.67 9.37
C ASN A 289 -4.58 20.60 9.11
N LEU A 290 -3.85 21.61 9.60
CA LEU A 290 -2.40 21.73 9.41
C LEU A 290 -1.62 20.55 10.01
N LYS A 291 -2.09 20.00 11.14
CA LYS A 291 -1.41 18.88 11.80
C LYS A 291 -1.47 17.62 10.93
N ALA A 292 -2.64 17.27 10.42
CA ALA A 292 -2.80 16.12 9.54
C ALA A 292 -2.09 16.31 8.19
N TYR A 293 -2.08 17.53 7.64
CA TYR A 293 -1.32 17.87 6.44
C TYR A 293 0.18 17.67 6.62
N ARG A 294 0.76 18.20 7.72
CA ARG A 294 2.18 17.99 8.05
C ARG A 294 2.52 16.51 8.18
N PHE A 295 1.63 15.73 8.80
CA PHE A 295 1.81 14.29 8.92
C PHE A 295 1.84 13.59 7.56
N SER A 296 0.87 13.84 6.67
CA SER A 296 0.86 13.22 5.34
C SER A 296 2.05 13.66 4.48
N LEU A 297 2.46 14.92 4.60
CA LEU A 297 3.61 15.45 3.88
C LEU A 297 4.90 14.75 4.32
N ILE A 298 5.17 14.69 5.63
CA ILE A 298 6.36 14.03 6.16
C ILE A 298 6.34 12.53 5.83
N TRP A 299 5.19 11.88 5.94
CA TRP A 299 5.06 10.47 5.58
C TRP A 299 5.44 10.24 4.11
N THR A 300 4.92 11.07 3.20
CA THR A 300 5.25 11.00 1.77
C THR A 300 6.74 11.23 1.51
N LEU A 301 7.31 12.31 2.04
CA LEU A 301 8.70 12.67 1.81
C LEU A 301 9.67 11.66 2.44
N ALA A 302 9.39 11.18 3.65
CA ALA A 302 10.20 10.15 4.31
C ALA A 302 10.20 8.85 3.49
N ALA A 303 9.08 8.45 2.89
CA ALA A 303 9.02 7.28 2.01
C ALA A 303 9.92 7.44 0.78
N VAL A 304 9.87 8.60 0.11
CA VAL A 304 10.73 8.88 -1.06
C VAL A 304 12.20 8.91 -0.67
N VAL A 305 12.55 9.58 0.42
CA VAL A 305 13.95 9.68 0.88
C VAL A 305 14.51 8.31 1.23
N LEU A 306 13.78 7.52 2.02
CA LEU A 306 14.21 6.18 2.42
C LEU A 306 14.41 5.27 1.21
N LEU A 307 13.48 5.27 0.25
CA LEU A 307 13.63 4.53 -1.00
C LEU A 307 14.83 5.01 -1.85
N SER A 308 15.11 6.31 -1.82
CA SER A 308 16.24 6.91 -2.57
C SER A 308 17.60 6.48 -2.01
N CYS A 309 17.69 6.18 -0.71
CA CYS A 309 18.89 5.67 -0.06
C CYS A 309 19.25 4.23 -0.47
N ILE A 310 18.30 3.42 -0.95
CA ILE A 310 18.58 2.04 -1.37
C ILE A 310 19.24 2.03 -2.77
N PRO A 311 20.38 1.34 -2.98
CA PRO A 311 21.05 1.27 -4.28
C PRO A 311 20.16 0.72 -5.40
N GLU A 312 19.50 -0.43 -5.17
CA GLU A 312 18.56 -1.01 -6.12
C GLU A 312 17.27 -0.18 -6.23
N LYS A 313 16.96 0.29 -7.44
CA LYS A 313 15.75 1.09 -7.69
C LYS A 313 14.94 0.53 -8.84
N LYS A 314 13.62 0.56 -8.69
CA LYS A 314 12.64 0.18 -9.72
C LYS A 314 11.43 1.09 -9.57
N SER A 315 10.81 1.49 -10.68
CA SER A 315 9.64 2.38 -10.63
C SER A 315 8.51 1.81 -9.77
N ARG A 316 8.40 0.47 -9.69
CA ARG A 316 7.40 -0.19 -8.84
C ARG A 316 7.51 0.07 -7.34
N TYR A 317 8.70 0.41 -6.86
CA TYR A 317 8.91 0.73 -5.44
C TYR A 317 8.26 2.06 -5.03
N LEU A 318 7.76 2.86 -5.99
CA LEU A 318 6.99 4.07 -5.71
C LEU A 318 5.52 3.82 -5.34
N LEU A 319 4.98 2.62 -5.57
CA LEU A 319 3.59 2.28 -5.19
C LEU A 319 3.25 2.69 -3.74
N PRO A 320 4.03 2.30 -2.71
CA PRO A 320 3.70 2.67 -1.33
C PRO A 320 3.72 4.17 -1.08
N VAL A 321 4.48 4.95 -1.85
CA VAL A 321 4.55 6.42 -1.72
C VAL A 321 3.22 7.06 -2.13
N LEU A 322 2.48 6.44 -3.05
CA LEU A 322 1.19 6.96 -3.51
C LEU A 322 0.12 6.94 -2.41
N ILE A 323 0.26 6.09 -1.40
CA ILE A 323 -0.69 5.98 -0.29
C ILE A 323 -0.72 7.28 0.55
N PRO A 324 0.39 7.73 1.15
CA PRO A 324 0.41 9.02 1.84
C PRO A 324 0.33 10.21 0.88
N LEU A 325 0.80 10.08 -0.38
CA LEU A 325 0.68 11.17 -1.36
C LEU A 325 -0.78 11.46 -1.72
N ALA A 326 -1.63 10.45 -1.91
CA ALA A 326 -3.05 10.64 -2.19
C ALA A 326 -3.76 11.35 -1.02
N LEU A 327 -3.42 10.96 0.21
CA LEU A 327 -3.87 11.66 1.42
C LEU A 327 -3.39 13.12 1.45
N ASN A 328 -2.12 13.37 1.13
CA ASN A 328 -1.55 14.72 1.07
C ASN A 328 -2.22 15.59 0.00
N THR A 329 -2.45 15.01 -1.19
CA THR A 329 -3.12 15.63 -2.32
C THR A 329 -4.55 16.06 -1.97
N SER A 330 -5.25 15.27 -1.13
CA SER A 330 -6.59 15.61 -0.68
C SER A 330 -6.70 16.95 0.04
N PHE A 331 -5.62 17.44 0.68
CA PHE A 331 -5.62 18.76 1.33
C PHE A 331 -5.66 19.91 0.31
N TYR A 332 -4.97 19.76 -0.82
CA TYR A 332 -5.04 20.74 -1.89
C TYR A 332 -6.42 20.70 -2.56
N ILE A 333 -6.93 19.50 -2.86
CA ILE A 333 -8.27 19.34 -3.44
C ILE A 333 -9.37 19.88 -2.51
N GLU A 334 -9.27 19.64 -1.20
CA GLU A 334 -10.20 20.21 -0.22
C GLU A 334 -10.14 21.74 -0.20
N TYR A 335 -8.94 22.31 -0.22
CA TYR A 335 -8.76 23.76 -0.31
C TYR A 335 -9.41 24.33 -1.59
N LEU A 336 -9.13 23.73 -2.76
CA LEU A 336 -9.72 24.14 -4.02
C LEU A 336 -11.25 24.08 -3.95
N VAL A 337 -11.84 22.95 -3.55
CA VAL A 337 -13.31 22.83 -3.49
C VAL A 337 -13.95 23.86 -2.57
N ARG A 338 -13.29 24.26 -1.47
CA ARG A 338 -13.81 25.29 -0.57
C ARG A 338 -13.67 26.71 -1.11
N ARG A 339 -12.61 27.00 -1.87
CA ARG A 339 -12.22 28.37 -2.22
C ARG A 339 -12.34 28.68 -3.70
N PHE A 340 -12.66 27.70 -4.56
CA PHE A 340 -12.63 27.86 -6.02
C PHE A 340 -13.43 29.06 -6.52
N SER A 341 -14.64 29.28 -5.99
CA SER A 341 -15.51 30.39 -6.40
C SER A 341 -14.94 31.78 -6.09
N VAL A 342 -13.94 31.88 -5.22
CA VAL A 342 -13.30 33.14 -4.83
C VAL A 342 -11.84 33.24 -5.26
N LEU A 343 -11.29 32.22 -5.96
CA LEU A 343 -9.94 32.26 -6.51
C LEU A 343 -9.90 33.25 -7.68
N LYS A 344 -9.11 34.32 -7.55
CA LYS A 344 -8.92 35.34 -8.59
C LYS A 344 -7.50 35.37 -9.16
N ASP A 345 -6.52 34.81 -8.44
CA ASP A 345 -5.13 34.79 -8.89
C ASP A 345 -4.95 33.78 -10.03
N LYS A 346 -4.50 34.26 -11.19
CA LYS A 346 -4.21 33.42 -12.37
C LYS A 346 -3.19 32.32 -12.07
N ARG A 347 -2.29 32.53 -11.11
CA ARG A 347 -1.30 31.52 -10.68
C ARG A 347 -1.95 30.34 -9.97
N GLU A 348 -3.11 30.54 -9.35
CA GLU A 348 -3.88 29.50 -8.67
C GLU A 348 -4.94 28.89 -9.60
N THR A 349 -5.54 29.68 -10.51
CA THR A 349 -6.57 29.18 -11.42
C THR A 349 -6.00 28.43 -12.63
N PHE A 350 -4.86 28.86 -13.18
CA PHE A 350 -4.26 28.21 -14.36
C PHE A 350 -3.91 26.73 -14.13
N PRO A 351 -3.24 26.33 -13.03
CA PRO A 351 -2.98 24.90 -12.77
C PRO A 351 -4.25 24.06 -12.62
N VAL A 352 -5.35 24.68 -12.17
CA VAL A 352 -6.64 23.99 -12.02
C VAL A 352 -7.29 23.79 -13.38
N PHE A 353 -7.39 24.83 -14.21
CA PHE A 353 -7.97 24.74 -15.56
C PHE A 353 -7.14 23.92 -16.53
N PHE A 354 -5.83 23.81 -16.32
CA PHE A 354 -4.98 22.94 -17.13
C PHE A 354 -5.14 21.46 -16.74
N ASN A 355 -5.45 21.17 -15.47
CA ASN A 355 -5.53 19.80 -14.97
C ASN A 355 -6.94 19.19 -15.09
N PHE A 356 -7.99 20.00 -14.97
CA PHE A 356 -9.40 19.61 -15.09
C PHE A 356 -10.02 20.32 -16.29
#